data_AF-D3J3G9-F1
#
_entry.id   AF-D3J3G9-F1
#
_cell.length_a   1.000
_cell.length_b   1.000
_cell.length_c   1.000
_cell.angle_alpha   90.00
_cell.angle_beta   90.00
_cell.angle_gamma   90.00
#
_symmetry.space_group_name_H-M   'P 1'
#
loop_
_entity.id
_entity.type
_entity.pdbx_description
1 polymer ?
#
loop_
_entity_poly.entity_id
_entity_poly.type
_entity_poly.pdbx_seq_one_letter_code
_entity_poly.pdbx_strand_id
1 'polypeptide(L)'
;SAWWNFGSLLGICLIMQIITGLLLATHYTPDTSMAFASVAHICRDVQFGWLIRNLHANGASLFFICIYLHIGRGLYYGSYLNKETWNVGIILLLLLMATAFVGYVLPWGQMSFWGATVITNLLSAIPYVGQTLVEWAWGGFSVDNPTLTRFFTLHFLLPFLIAGLTLVHLTLLHESG
;
A
#
# COMPACT_ATOMS: atom_id res chain seq x y z
N SER A 1 6.45 -16.92 21.78
CA SER A 1 7.48 -15.93 22.19
C SER A 1 7.18 -14.57 21.55
N ALA A 2 8.09 -13.58 21.65
CA ALA A 2 7.88 -12.24 21.10
C ALA A 2 7.57 -12.20 19.59
N TRP A 3 8.02 -13.20 18.82
CA TRP A 3 7.76 -13.31 17.38
C TRP A 3 6.27 -13.41 17.02
N TRP A 4 5.40 -13.81 17.95
CA TRP A 4 3.96 -13.88 17.70
C TRP A 4 3.24 -12.53 17.78
N ASN A 5 3.90 -11.50 18.32
CA ASN A 5 3.35 -10.15 18.41
C ASN A 5 3.20 -9.47 17.04
N PHE A 6 3.94 -9.91 16.02
CA PHE A 6 3.88 -9.25 14.71
C PHE A 6 2.51 -9.35 14.03
N GLY A 7 1.67 -10.33 14.39
CA GLY A 7 0.29 -10.38 13.89
C GLY A 7 -0.56 -9.18 14.38
N SER A 8 -0.54 -8.88 15.68
CA SER A 8 -1.27 -7.74 16.23
C SER A 8 -0.67 -6.40 15.83
N LEU A 9 0.66 -6.31 15.75
CA LEU A 9 1.34 -5.10 15.27
C LEU A 9 0.96 -4.76 13.82
N LEU A 10 0.78 -5.76 12.95
CA LEU A 10 0.28 -5.54 11.59
C LEU A 10 -1.15 -4.97 11.58
N GLY A 11 -2.02 -5.48 12.47
CA GLY A 11 -3.37 -4.92 12.66
C GLY A 11 -3.35 -3.45 13.12
N ILE A 12 -2.46 -3.12 14.06
CA ILE A 12 -2.26 -1.73 14.52
C ILE A 12 -1.72 -0.85 13.39
N CYS A 13 -0.74 -1.35 12.60
CA CYS A 13 -0.23 -0.63 11.43
C CYS A 13 -1.35 -0.35 10.43
N LEU A 14 -2.21 -1.32 10.14
CA LEU A 14 -3.34 -1.16 9.22
C LEU A 14 -4.32 -0.08 9.71
N ILE A 15 -4.73 -0.14 10.98
CA ILE A 15 -5.64 0.86 11.57
C ILE A 15 -5.00 2.26 11.51
N MET A 16 -3.72 2.37 11.88
CA MET A 16 -3.01 3.64 11.86
C MET A 16 -2.89 4.21 10.44
N GLN A 17 -2.57 3.37 9.44
CA GLN A 17 -2.50 3.80 8.04
C GLN A 17 -3.87 4.24 7.51
N ILE A 18 -4.96 3.55 7.85
CA ILE A 18 -6.32 3.95 7.44
C ILE A 18 -6.69 5.30 8.05
N ILE A 19 -6.49 5.48 9.36
CA ILE A 19 -6.84 6.73 10.04
C ILE A 19 -6.03 7.91 9.49
N THR A 20 -4.70 7.76 9.45
CA THR A 20 -3.82 8.83 8.93
C THR A 20 -4.07 9.08 7.44
N GLY A 21 -4.31 8.04 6.65
CA GLY A 21 -4.61 8.14 5.23
C GLY A 21 -5.93 8.88 4.96
N LEU A 22 -6.99 8.60 5.73
CA LEU A 22 -8.25 9.32 5.64
C LEU A 22 -8.07 10.81 5.97
N LEU A 23 -7.35 11.13 7.04
CA LEU A 23 -7.07 12.53 7.41
C LEU A 23 -6.29 13.25 6.31
N LEU A 24 -5.26 12.62 5.74
CA LEU A 24 -4.51 13.20 4.61
C LEU A 24 -5.39 13.37 3.37
N ALA A 25 -6.26 12.41 3.06
CA ALA A 25 -7.14 12.45 1.90
C ALA A 25 -8.12 13.64 1.92
N THR A 26 -8.55 14.11 3.10
CA THR A 26 -9.41 15.30 3.21
C THR A 26 -8.75 16.61 2.78
N HIS A 27 -7.42 16.62 2.66
CA HIS A 27 -6.63 17.80 2.29
C HIS A 27 -5.82 17.61 1.00
N TYR A 28 -5.76 16.40 0.46
CA TYR A 28 -4.98 16.06 -0.73
C TYR A 28 -5.79 16.31 -2.01
N THR A 29 -5.12 16.75 -3.08
CA THR A 29 -5.74 16.95 -4.40
C THR A 29 -5.05 16.08 -5.46
N PRO A 30 -5.73 15.08 -6.04
CA PRO A 30 -5.15 14.17 -7.04
C PRO A 30 -5.13 14.79 -8.45
N ASP A 31 -4.46 15.92 -8.60
CA ASP A 31 -4.23 16.57 -9.90
C ASP A 31 -2.73 16.86 -10.08
N THR A 32 -2.13 16.57 -11.23
CA THR A 32 -0.67 16.70 -11.42
C THR A 32 -0.15 18.12 -11.22
N SER A 33 -0.98 19.15 -11.44
CA SER A 33 -0.61 20.55 -11.19
C SER A 33 -0.65 20.93 -9.71
N MET A 34 -1.40 20.19 -8.89
CA MET A 34 -1.67 20.53 -7.48
C MET A 34 -1.17 19.49 -6.47
N ALA A 35 -0.91 18.24 -6.86
CA ALA A 35 -0.66 17.13 -5.94
C ALA A 35 0.53 17.41 -5.01
N PHE A 36 1.68 17.80 -5.58
CA PHE A 36 2.86 18.15 -4.79
C PHE A 36 2.59 19.35 -3.86
N ALA A 37 1.91 20.39 -4.38
CA ALA A 37 1.58 21.58 -3.61
C ALA A 37 0.59 21.28 -2.47
N SER A 38 -0.38 20.39 -2.68
CA SER A 38 -1.34 19.97 -1.66
C SER A 38 -0.67 19.21 -0.52
N VAL A 39 0.31 18.35 -0.82
CA VAL A 39 1.13 17.69 0.22
C VAL A 39 1.99 18.70 0.98
N ALA A 40 2.55 19.71 0.30
CA ALA A 40 3.28 20.79 0.95
C ALA A 40 2.37 21.63 1.87
N HIS A 41 1.16 21.96 1.43
CA HIS A 41 0.13 22.64 2.21
C HIS A 41 -0.27 21.83 3.45
N ILE A 42 -0.50 20.52 3.32
CA ILE A 42 -0.75 19.63 4.47
C ILE A 42 0.35 19.77 5.52
N CYS A 43 1.61 19.76 5.11
CA CYS A 43 2.72 19.83 6.04
C CYS A 43 2.91 21.22 6.68
N ARG A 44 2.52 22.30 6.01
CA ARG A 44 2.83 23.68 6.43
C ARG A 44 1.67 24.38 7.11
N ASP A 45 0.44 24.14 6.64
CA ASP A 45 -0.70 24.99 6.96
C ASP A 45 -1.81 24.22 7.72
N VAL A 46 -1.88 22.90 7.57
CA VAL A 46 -2.83 22.06 8.33
C VAL A 46 -2.29 21.80 9.74
N GLN A 47 -3.11 22.03 10.76
CA GLN A 47 -2.75 21.78 12.15
C GLN A 47 -2.36 20.32 12.36
N PHE A 48 -1.15 20.08 12.87
CA PHE A 48 -0.52 18.75 12.98
C PHE A 48 -0.41 17.96 11.66
N GLY A 49 -0.63 18.58 10.50
CA GLY A 49 -0.57 17.89 9.21
C GLY A 49 0.82 17.33 8.90
N TRP A 50 1.89 18.02 9.32
CA TRP A 50 3.26 17.49 9.27
C TRP A 50 3.40 16.18 10.07
N LEU A 51 2.79 16.09 11.24
CA LEU A 51 2.86 14.91 12.10
C LEU A 51 2.10 13.76 11.45
N ILE A 52 0.86 14.00 11.01
CA ILE A 52 0.02 12.99 10.34
C ILE A 52 0.72 12.46 9.08
N ARG A 53 1.27 13.35 8.25
CA ARG A 53 2.00 12.98 7.03
C ARG A 53 3.22 12.12 7.35
N ASN A 54 4.00 12.49 8.37
CA ASN A 54 5.18 11.71 8.77
C ASN A 54 4.81 10.38 9.41
N LEU A 55 3.73 10.31 10.20
CA LEU A 55 3.20 9.06 10.73
C LEU A 55 2.77 8.12 9.60
N HIS A 56 2.04 8.61 8.60
CA HIS A 56 1.60 7.79 7.47
C HIS A 56 2.78 7.29 6.62
N ALA A 57 3.79 8.14 6.38
CA ALA A 57 4.96 7.79 5.59
C ALA A 57 5.86 6.76 6.31
N ASN A 58 6.20 7.01 7.58
CA ASN A 58 7.04 6.08 8.36
C ASN A 58 6.26 4.84 8.80
N GLY A 59 4.95 4.96 8.95
CA GLY A 59 4.03 3.87 9.23
C GLY A 59 4.03 2.81 8.15
N ALA A 60 4.13 3.19 6.87
CA ALA A 60 4.32 2.26 5.77
C ALA A 60 5.62 1.42 5.96
N SER A 61 6.74 2.04 6.31
CA SER A 61 7.99 1.33 6.59
C SER A 61 7.87 0.38 7.78
N LEU A 62 7.22 0.81 8.87
CA LEU A 62 6.96 -0.06 10.02
C LEU A 62 6.08 -1.26 9.63
N PHE A 63 5.08 -1.06 8.77
CA PHE A 63 4.25 -2.13 8.24
C PHE A 63 5.10 -3.19 7.54
N PHE A 64 6.04 -2.79 6.67
CA PHE A 64 6.95 -3.72 6.00
C PHE A 64 7.93 -4.41 6.95
N ILE A 65 8.46 -3.70 7.95
CA ILE A 65 9.29 -4.32 8.99
C ILE A 65 8.49 -5.42 9.71
N CYS A 66 7.26 -5.11 10.15
CA CYS A 66 6.40 -6.08 10.81
C CYS A 66 6.05 -7.26 9.90
N ILE A 67 5.75 -7.04 8.62
CA ILE A 67 5.32 -8.14 7.73
C ILE A 67 6.48 -9.08 7.41
N TYR A 68 7.69 -8.56 7.21
CA TYR A 68 8.86 -9.41 6.98
C TYR A 68 9.22 -10.23 8.21
N LEU A 69 9.13 -9.66 9.42
CA LEU A 69 9.35 -10.42 10.65
C LEU A 69 8.22 -11.44 10.90
N HIS A 70 6.98 -11.11 10.55
CA HIS A 70 5.83 -12.02 10.62
C HIS A 70 6.01 -13.23 9.69
N ILE A 71 6.42 -12.99 8.44
CA ILE A 71 6.73 -14.03 7.45
C ILE A 71 7.92 -14.87 7.90
N GLY A 72 9.01 -14.23 8.35
CA GLY A 72 10.20 -14.92 8.85
C GLY A 72 9.90 -15.85 10.02
N ARG A 73 9.06 -15.41 10.97
CA ARG A 73 8.51 -16.27 12.02
C ARG A 73 7.77 -17.47 11.43
N GLY A 74 6.90 -17.24 10.46
CA GLY A 74 6.12 -18.32 9.84
C GLY A 74 6.97 -19.36 9.11
N LEU A 75 8.06 -18.94 8.47
CA LEU A 75 9.04 -19.84 7.87
C LEU A 75 9.80 -20.64 8.94
N TYR A 76 10.32 -19.97 9.97
CA TYR A 76 11.15 -20.60 11.00
C TYR A 76 10.39 -21.65 11.82
N TYR A 77 9.12 -21.37 12.18
CA TYR A 77 8.29 -22.27 12.99
C TYR A 77 7.37 -23.18 12.18
N GLY A 78 7.51 -23.21 10.84
CA GLY A 78 6.67 -24.08 10.00
C GLY A 78 5.19 -23.69 9.95
N SER A 79 4.83 -22.44 10.27
CA SER A 79 3.43 -21.98 10.27
C SER A 79 2.80 -21.99 8.87
N TYR A 80 3.62 -22.01 7.81
CA TYR A 80 3.14 -22.18 6.43
C TYR A 80 2.44 -23.53 6.18
N LEU A 81 2.55 -24.49 7.11
CA LEU A 81 1.82 -25.76 7.04
C LEU A 81 0.30 -25.56 7.23
N ASN A 82 -0.14 -24.48 7.89
CA ASN A 82 -1.53 -24.01 7.76
C ASN A 82 -1.67 -23.29 6.40
N LYS A 83 -1.91 -24.08 5.35
CA LYS A 83 -1.86 -23.65 3.95
C LYS A 83 -2.86 -22.54 3.63
N GLU A 84 -4.09 -22.65 4.12
CA GLU A 84 -5.14 -21.66 3.83
C GLU A 84 -4.77 -20.30 4.42
N THR A 85 -4.40 -20.26 5.72
CA THR A 85 -3.93 -19.05 6.39
C THR A 85 -2.69 -18.48 5.70
N TRP A 86 -1.72 -19.33 5.34
CA TRP A 86 -0.50 -18.91 4.66
C TRP A 86 -0.76 -18.30 3.28
N ASN A 87 -1.61 -18.93 2.46
CA ASN A 87 -1.95 -18.44 1.13
C ASN A 87 -2.69 -17.09 1.19
N VAL A 88 -3.61 -16.91 2.13
CA VAL A 88 -4.21 -15.58 2.37
C VAL A 88 -3.16 -14.57 2.83
N GLY A 89 -2.17 -15.00 3.63
CA GLY A 89 -1.03 -14.16 4.01
C GLY A 89 -0.19 -13.68 2.82
N ILE A 90 0.02 -14.53 1.81
CA ILE A 90 0.70 -14.14 0.55
C ILE A 90 -0.13 -13.09 -0.19
N ILE A 91 -1.45 -13.26 -0.29
CA ILE A 91 -2.34 -12.28 -0.94
C ILE A 91 -2.29 -10.94 -0.20
N LEU A 92 -2.31 -10.97 1.15
CA LEU A 92 -2.17 -9.77 1.97
C LEU A 92 -0.83 -9.05 1.74
N LEU A 93 0.28 -9.78 1.60
CA LEU A 93 1.58 -9.20 1.25
C LEU A 93 1.53 -8.50 -0.11
N LEU A 94 0.99 -9.15 -1.14
CA LEU A 94 0.90 -8.58 -2.49
C LEU A 94 0.01 -7.32 -2.51
N LEU A 95 -1.11 -7.34 -1.79
CA LEU A 95 -1.98 -6.17 -1.66
C LEU A 95 -1.30 -5.03 -0.90
N LEU A 96 -0.55 -5.33 0.17
CA LEU A 96 0.23 -4.32 0.90
C LEU A 96 1.28 -3.67 -0.02
N MET A 97 2.00 -4.48 -0.81
CA MET A 97 2.97 -4.01 -1.79
C MET A 97 2.32 -3.09 -2.84
N ALA A 98 1.20 -3.53 -3.42
CA ALA A 98 0.45 -2.73 -4.39
C ALA A 98 -0.02 -1.41 -3.77
N THR A 99 -0.61 -1.47 -2.57
CA THR A 99 -1.11 -0.29 -1.83
C THR A 99 0.00 0.72 -1.54
N ALA A 100 1.14 0.26 -1.02
CA ALA A 100 2.26 1.13 -0.71
C ALA A 100 2.89 1.74 -1.97
N PHE A 101 2.99 0.96 -3.05
CA PHE A 101 3.49 1.45 -4.33
C PHE A 101 2.61 2.59 -4.87
N VAL A 102 1.29 2.37 -5.00
CA VAL A 102 0.40 3.44 -5.52
C VAL A 102 0.34 4.65 -4.58
N GLY A 103 0.50 4.45 -3.27
CA GLY A 103 0.60 5.53 -2.28
C GLY A 103 1.86 6.39 -2.43
N TYR A 104 2.99 5.76 -2.76
CA TYR A 104 4.26 6.46 -2.98
C TYR A 104 4.24 7.37 -4.22
N VAL A 105 3.31 7.13 -5.16
CA VAL A 105 3.15 7.96 -6.35
C VAL A 105 2.41 9.27 -6.05
N LEU A 106 1.53 9.29 -5.04
CA LEU A 106 0.63 10.41 -4.76
C LEU A 106 1.31 11.76 -4.47
N PRO A 107 2.47 11.85 -3.80
CA PRO A 107 3.16 13.13 -3.61
C PRO A 107 3.65 13.78 -4.90
N TRP A 108 3.68 13.04 -6.01
CA TRP A 108 4.08 13.53 -7.34
C TRP A 108 5.47 14.20 -7.39
N GLY A 109 6.42 13.66 -6.62
CA GLY A 109 7.84 14.05 -6.70
C GLY A 109 8.59 13.30 -7.81
N GLN A 110 9.88 13.61 -8.00
CA GLN A 110 10.72 12.95 -9.02
C GLN A 110 10.74 11.42 -8.87
N MET A 111 11.01 10.91 -7.66
CA MET A 111 11.03 9.46 -7.42
C MET A 111 9.64 8.83 -7.56
N SER A 112 8.58 9.56 -7.23
CA SER A 112 7.20 9.11 -7.42
C SER A 112 6.90 8.88 -8.90
N PHE A 113 7.23 9.86 -9.75
CA PHE A 113 7.00 9.80 -11.19
C PHE A 113 7.84 8.71 -11.86
N TRP A 114 9.16 8.73 -11.66
CA TRP A 114 10.05 7.75 -12.29
C TRP A 114 9.82 6.34 -11.77
N GLY A 115 9.52 6.19 -10.48
CA GLY A 115 9.13 4.91 -9.89
C GLY A 115 7.87 4.36 -10.54
N ALA A 116 6.83 5.20 -10.71
CA ALA A 116 5.60 4.80 -11.40
C ALA A 116 5.91 4.33 -12.83
N THR A 117 6.65 5.13 -13.59
CA THR A 117 7.01 4.83 -14.99
C THR A 117 7.74 3.50 -15.12
N VAL A 118 8.81 3.29 -14.34
CA VAL A 118 9.64 2.08 -14.47
C VAL A 118 8.87 0.83 -14.01
N ILE A 119 8.21 0.88 -12.85
CA ILE A 119 7.57 -0.30 -12.26
C ILE A 119 6.36 -0.76 -13.08
N THR A 120 5.50 0.17 -13.50
CA THR A 120 4.34 -0.21 -14.33
C THR A 120 4.75 -0.69 -15.71
N ASN A 121 5.82 -0.15 -16.28
CA ASN A 121 6.31 -0.57 -17.59
C ASN A 121 6.92 -2.00 -17.58
N LEU A 122 7.14 -2.62 -16.42
CA LEU A 122 7.48 -4.05 -16.35
C LEU A 122 6.41 -4.94 -16.99
N LEU A 123 5.14 -4.49 -17.01
CA LEU A 123 4.05 -5.22 -17.67
C LEU A 123 4.21 -5.29 -19.20
N SER A 124 4.97 -4.37 -19.80
CA SER A 124 5.25 -4.38 -21.26
C SER A 124 5.99 -5.64 -21.71
N ALA A 125 6.69 -6.31 -20.79
CA ALA A 125 7.42 -7.55 -21.07
C ALA A 125 6.50 -8.77 -21.29
N ILE A 126 5.19 -8.66 -21.00
CA ILE A 126 4.22 -9.72 -21.25
C ILE A 126 3.96 -9.84 -22.76
N PRO A 127 4.21 -11.01 -23.39
CA PRO A 127 4.02 -11.18 -24.83
C PRO A 127 2.59 -10.87 -25.29
N TYR A 128 2.48 -10.27 -26.47
CA TYR A 128 1.24 -9.93 -27.18
C TYR A 128 0.36 -8.84 -26.54
N VAL A 129 0.20 -8.85 -25.22
CA VAL A 129 -0.74 -7.96 -24.51
C VAL A 129 -0.05 -6.91 -23.62
N GLY A 130 1.27 -6.99 -23.42
CA GLY A 130 2.00 -6.18 -22.45
C GLY A 130 1.84 -4.67 -22.66
N GLN A 131 2.03 -4.19 -23.89
CA GLN A 131 1.88 -2.76 -24.20
C GLN A 131 0.46 -2.27 -23.93
N THR A 132 -0.55 -3.05 -24.33
CA THR A 132 -1.96 -2.75 -24.07
C THR A 132 -2.26 -2.66 -22.57
N LEU A 133 -1.68 -3.55 -21.75
CA LEU A 133 -1.85 -3.51 -20.30
C LEU A 133 -1.24 -2.26 -19.67
N VAL A 134 -0.06 -1.83 -20.13
CA VAL A 134 0.61 -0.62 -19.63
C VAL A 134 -0.20 0.63 -19.96
N GLU A 135 -0.58 0.82 -21.22
CA GLU A 135 -1.35 1.98 -21.65
C GLU A 135 -2.75 2.01 -21.03
N TRP A 136 -3.37 0.83 -20.84
CA TRP A 136 -4.62 0.72 -20.09
C TRP A 136 -4.44 1.11 -18.63
N ALA A 137 -3.38 0.64 -17.97
CA ALA A 137 -3.06 0.96 -16.58
C ALA A 137 -2.74 2.44 -16.39
N TRP A 138 -2.11 3.12 -17.35
CA TRP A 138 -1.89 4.56 -17.34
C TRP A 138 -3.12 5.37 -17.73
N GLY A 139 -3.93 4.85 -18.65
CA GLY A 139 -5.01 5.62 -19.27
C GLY A 139 -4.50 6.62 -20.29
N GLY A 140 -3.39 6.31 -20.93
CA GLY A 140 -2.69 7.18 -21.86
C GLY A 140 -1.35 6.56 -22.28
N PHE A 141 -0.55 7.33 -23.02
CA PHE A 141 0.72 6.86 -23.57
C PHE A 141 1.91 6.98 -22.58
N SER A 142 1.68 7.62 -21.44
CA SER A 142 2.68 7.81 -20.38
C SER A 142 1.99 7.96 -19.03
N VAL A 143 2.76 7.87 -17.95
CA VAL A 143 2.32 8.27 -16.61
C VAL A 143 1.97 9.76 -16.62
N ASP A 144 0.72 10.10 -16.34
CA ASP A 144 0.21 11.49 -16.30
C ASP A 144 -1.02 11.59 -15.37
N ASN A 145 -1.81 12.66 -15.44
CA ASN A 145 -2.96 12.93 -14.58
C ASN A 145 -4.01 11.80 -14.52
N PRO A 146 -4.37 11.13 -15.64
CA PRO A 146 -5.23 9.96 -15.58
C PRO A 146 -4.65 8.84 -14.70
N THR A 147 -3.33 8.66 -14.66
CA THR A 147 -2.63 7.68 -13.81
C THR A 147 -2.66 8.09 -12.34
N LEU A 148 -2.46 9.38 -12.04
CA LEU A 148 -2.45 9.87 -10.66
C LEU A 148 -3.83 9.73 -10.00
N THR A 149 -4.88 10.15 -10.70
CA THR A 149 -6.28 10.09 -10.22
C THR A 149 -6.71 8.66 -9.88
N ARG A 150 -6.47 7.70 -10.77
CA ARG A 150 -6.77 6.27 -10.51
C ARG A 150 -5.92 5.69 -9.39
N PHE A 151 -4.65 6.08 -9.28
CA PHE A 151 -3.78 5.59 -8.20
C PHE A 151 -4.24 6.10 -6.86
N PHE A 152 -4.75 7.33 -6.77
CA PHE A 152 -5.42 7.81 -5.57
C PHE A 152 -6.64 6.95 -5.22
N THR A 153 -7.52 6.67 -6.18
CA THR A 153 -8.69 5.80 -5.97
C THR A 153 -8.30 4.39 -5.50
N LEU A 154 -7.30 3.77 -6.15
CA LEU A 154 -6.81 2.45 -5.76
C LEU A 154 -6.16 2.47 -4.38
N HIS A 155 -5.32 3.47 -4.10
CA HIS A 155 -4.67 3.62 -2.80
C HIS A 155 -5.68 3.80 -1.67
N PHE A 156 -6.81 4.47 -1.94
CA PHE A 156 -7.89 4.62 -0.99
C PHE A 156 -8.66 3.31 -0.77
N LEU A 157 -8.93 2.55 -1.84
CA LEU A 157 -9.74 1.32 -1.79
C LEU A 157 -9.00 0.13 -1.16
N LEU A 158 -7.75 -0.11 -1.57
CA LEU A 158 -7.02 -1.33 -1.22
C LEU A 158 -6.83 -1.56 0.30
N PRO A 159 -6.60 -0.54 1.15
CA PRO A 159 -6.54 -0.73 2.61
C PRO A 159 -7.79 -1.39 3.20
N PHE A 160 -8.99 -1.08 2.68
CA PHE A 160 -10.24 -1.71 3.13
C PHE A 160 -10.36 -3.16 2.67
N LEU A 161 -9.85 -3.48 1.47
CA LEU A 161 -9.73 -4.86 1.00
C LEU A 161 -8.76 -5.67 1.88
N ILE A 162 -7.62 -5.07 2.26
CA ILE A 162 -6.66 -5.66 3.19
C ILE A 162 -7.34 -5.92 4.55
N ALA A 163 -8.16 -4.99 5.05
CA ALA A 163 -8.91 -5.20 6.30
C ALA A 163 -9.87 -6.39 6.20
N GLY A 164 -10.64 -6.50 5.11
CA GLY A 164 -11.53 -7.64 4.87
C GLY A 164 -10.78 -8.98 4.81
N LEU A 165 -9.67 -9.04 4.06
CA LEU A 165 -8.84 -10.25 3.98
C LEU A 165 -8.10 -10.56 5.29
N THR A 166 -7.82 -9.57 6.12
CA THR A 166 -7.25 -9.78 7.46
C THR A 166 -8.26 -10.53 8.34
N LEU A 167 -9.56 -10.23 8.24
CA LEU A 167 -10.59 -10.99 8.95
C LEU A 167 -10.63 -12.45 8.48
N VAL A 168 -10.60 -12.67 7.15
CA VAL A 168 -10.52 -14.03 6.58
C VAL A 168 -9.28 -14.78 7.06
N HIS A 169 -8.13 -14.12 7.07
CA HIS A 169 -6.87 -14.69 7.56
C HIS A 169 -6.96 -15.12 9.02
N LEU A 170 -7.57 -14.30 9.88
CA LEU A 170 -7.77 -14.63 11.30
C LEU A 170 -8.80 -15.74 11.50
N THR A 171 -9.88 -15.77 10.70
CA THR A 171 -10.86 -16.86 10.73
C THR A 171 -10.19 -18.19 10.42
N LEU A 172 -9.40 -18.26 9.33
CA LEU A 172 -8.68 -19.48 8.96
C LEU A 172 -7.60 -19.89 9.98
N LEU A 173 -6.96 -18.91 10.63
CA LEU A 173 -6.06 -19.19 11.73
C LEU A 173 -6.78 -19.88 12.90
N HIS A 174 -7.94 -19.34 13.30
CA HIS A 174 -8.74 -19.86 14.41
C HIS A 174 -9.33 -21.25 14.19
N GLU A 175 -9.44 -21.73 12.94
CA GLU A 175 -9.79 -23.13 12.66
C GLU A 175 -8.74 -24.12 13.19
N SER A 176 -7.49 -23.68 13.36
CA SER A 176 -6.36 -24.53 13.77
C SER A 176 -5.64 -24.08 15.06
N GLY A 177 -5.89 -22.86 15.53
CA GLY A 177 -5.24 -22.26 16.71
C GLY A 177 -4.51 -20.96 16.42
#